data_AF-A0A383EWE3-F1
#
_entry.id   AF-A0A383EWE3-F1
#
_cell.length_a   1.000
_cell.length_b   1.000
_cell.length_c   1.000
_cell.angle_alpha   90.00
_cell.angle_beta   90.00
_cell.angle_gamma   90.00
#
_symmetry.space_group_name_H-M   'P 1'
#
loop_
_entity.id
_entity.type
_entity.pdbx_description
1 polymer ?
#
loop_
_entity_poly.entity_id
_entity_poly.type
_entity_poly.pdbx_seq_one_letter_code
_entity_poly.pdbx_strand_id
1 'polypeptide(L)'
;DVNVIELPEAEAQKAERDKHEKTHANRLTKLKRERKAARKRKADLNDQLKKKALPKEERDKLTKERDEMADCIGKLDKEITHAEFFAPIVPRAHGVRDVEKPGDMKITIRGNPRALGKVVPRGFLHAASSARPEIPQDQSGRHELADWVAGRDNPLTARVAVNRTWQKLFGEGLVRTVDYFGLPGERPSHPALLDFLADRFMREGWSQKRLIRSLVLSRTYRLSSAHDE
;
A
#
# COMPACT_ATOMS: atom_id res chain seq x y z
N ASP A 1 11.49 6.36 -0.82
CA ASP A 1 10.85 5.05 -0.59
C ASP A 1 10.94 4.16 -1.80
N VAL A 2 11.51 2.97 -1.63
CA VAL A 2 11.95 2.07 -2.71
C VAL A 2 10.77 1.40 -3.44
N ASN A 3 9.54 1.50 -2.91
CA ASN A 3 8.37 0.78 -3.41
C ASN A 3 7.15 1.69 -3.58
N VAL A 4 7.32 2.90 -4.13
CA VAL A 4 6.19 3.82 -4.37
C VAL A 4 5.96 3.98 -5.86
N ILE A 5 4.77 3.58 -6.31
CA ILE A 5 4.34 3.56 -7.70
C ILE A 5 3.33 4.68 -7.92
N GLU A 6 3.46 5.39 -9.02
CA GLU A 6 2.41 6.27 -9.55
C GLU A 6 1.27 5.41 -10.10
N LEU A 7 0.06 5.67 -9.63
CA LEU A 7 -1.12 4.99 -10.12
C LEU A 7 -1.46 5.48 -11.52
N PRO A 8 -1.91 4.60 -12.43
CA PRO A 8 -2.41 5.04 -13.73
C PRO A 8 -3.62 5.96 -13.53
N GLU A 9 -3.56 7.14 -14.13
CA GLU A 9 -4.65 8.12 -14.12
C GLU A 9 -5.43 8.01 -15.43
N ALA A 10 -6.76 8.11 -15.36
CA ALA A 10 -7.58 8.36 -16.54
C ALA A 10 -7.30 9.77 -17.09
N GLU A 11 -7.54 10.00 -18.39
CA GLU A 11 -7.33 11.33 -19.01
C GLU A 11 -8.08 12.46 -18.27
N ALA A 12 -9.30 12.18 -17.79
CA ALA A 12 -10.09 13.11 -17.00
C ALA A 12 -9.41 13.46 -15.66
N GLN A 13 -8.85 12.47 -14.96
CA GLN A 13 -8.15 12.67 -13.69
C GLN A 13 -6.87 13.49 -13.90
N LYS A 14 -6.15 13.22 -14.99
CA LYS A 14 -4.96 13.99 -15.36
C LYS A 14 -5.29 15.47 -15.64
N ALA A 15 -6.36 15.73 -16.40
CA ALA A 15 -6.80 17.09 -16.71
C ALA A 15 -7.25 17.87 -15.46
N GLU A 16 -7.92 17.20 -14.52
CA GLU A 16 -8.31 17.78 -13.23
C GLU A 16 -7.09 18.12 -12.38
N ARG A 17 -6.09 17.22 -12.31
CA ARG A 17 -4.82 17.46 -11.63
C ARG A 17 -4.06 18.63 -12.24
N ASP A 18 -3.92 18.70 -13.56
CA ASP A 18 -3.25 19.82 -14.23
C ASP A 18 -3.92 21.17 -13.89
N LYS A 19 -5.25 21.20 -13.76
CA LYS A 19 -5.99 22.38 -13.31
C LYS A 19 -5.70 22.72 -11.85
N HIS A 20 -5.64 21.71 -10.98
CA HIS A 20 -5.30 21.87 -9.57
C HIS A 20 -3.86 22.36 -9.39
N GLU A 21 -2.90 21.81 -10.13
CA GLU A 21 -1.50 22.24 -10.13
C GLU A 21 -1.36 23.69 -10.58
N LYS A 22 -2.03 24.09 -11.67
CA LYS A 22 -2.04 25.49 -12.11
C LYS A 22 -2.64 26.43 -11.05
N THR A 23 -3.77 26.04 -10.45
CA THR A 23 -4.44 26.83 -9.42
C THR A 23 -3.56 26.98 -8.17
N HIS A 24 -2.91 25.89 -7.77
CA HIS A 24 -1.99 25.86 -6.63
C HIS A 24 -0.74 26.69 -6.89
N ALA A 25 -0.12 26.57 -8.07
CA ALA A 25 1.01 27.40 -8.49
C ALA A 25 0.66 28.89 -8.49
N ASN A 26 -0.51 29.25 -9.04
CA ASN A 26 -1.01 30.63 -9.01
C ASN A 26 -1.22 31.14 -7.57
N ARG A 27 -1.76 30.31 -6.67
CA ARG A 27 -1.91 30.65 -5.25
C ARG A 27 -0.55 30.86 -4.58
N LEU A 28 0.42 29.97 -4.82
CA LEU A 28 1.77 30.10 -4.26
C LEU A 28 2.48 31.36 -4.75
N THR A 29 2.38 31.69 -6.04
CA THR A 29 2.97 32.93 -6.58
C THR A 29 2.34 34.17 -5.95
N LYS A 30 1.01 34.17 -5.74
CA LYS A 30 0.29 35.25 -5.05
C LYS A 30 0.77 35.42 -3.60
N LEU A 31 0.79 34.34 -2.81
CA LEU A 31 1.26 34.37 -1.42
C LEU A 31 2.72 34.82 -1.31
N LYS A 32 3.60 34.32 -2.20
CA LYS A 32 5.01 34.74 -2.26
C LYS A 32 5.15 36.23 -2.61
N ARG A 33 4.29 36.76 -3.49
CA ARG A 33 4.26 38.19 -3.85
C ARG A 33 3.79 39.05 -2.67
N GLU A 34 2.72 38.65 -1.98
CA GLU A 34 2.20 39.35 -0.80
C GLU A 34 3.21 39.35 0.35
N ARG A 35 3.87 38.21 0.59
CA ARG A 35 4.97 38.14 1.56
C ARG A 35 6.12 39.09 1.20
N LYS A 36 6.50 39.15 -0.08
CA LYS A 36 7.56 40.07 -0.54
C LYS A 36 7.17 41.53 -0.33
N ALA A 37 5.91 41.89 -0.61
CA ALA A 37 5.39 43.24 -0.38
C ALA A 37 5.35 43.58 1.12
N ALA A 38 4.86 42.68 1.97
CA ALA A 38 4.83 42.85 3.43
C ALA A 38 6.24 42.99 4.03
N ARG A 39 7.20 42.19 3.56
CA ARG A 39 8.62 42.32 3.94
C ARG A 39 9.21 43.68 3.53
N LYS A 40 8.89 44.17 2.33
CA LYS A 40 9.31 45.49 1.86
C LYS A 40 8.72 46.60 2.75
N ARG A 41 7.41 46.57 3.01
CA ARG A 41 6.73 47.54 3.88
C ARG A 41 7.29 47.54 5.29
N LYS A 42 7.59 46.37 5.87
CA LYS A 42 8.25 46.25 7.18
C LYS A 42 9.65 46.85 7.18
N ALA A 43 10.43 46.68 6.10
CA ALA A 43 11.74 47.31 5.96
C ALA A 43 11.62 48.84 5.88
N ASP A 44 10.70 49.35 5.07
CA ASP A 44 10.43 50.80 4.94
C ASP A 44 10.02 51.42 6.30
N LEU A 45 9.17 50.72 7.08
CA LEU A 45 8.77 51.13 8.43
C LEU A 45 9.94 51.11 9.41
N ASN A 46 10.81 50.10 9.35
CA ASN A 46 12.03 50.04 10.16
C ASN A 46 12.99 51.19 9.84
N ASP A 47 13.12 51.58 8.58
CA ASP A 47 13.96 52.70 8.16
C ASP A 47 13.37 54.06 8.58
N GLN A 48 12.04 54.20 8.59
CA GLN A 48 11.36 55.38 9.14
C GLN A 48 11.56 55.50 10.66
N LEU A 49 11.48 54.38 11.39
CA LEU A 49 11.72 54.33 12.85
C LEU A 49 13.18 54.64 13.25
N LYS A 50 14.15 54.52 12.32
CA LYS A 50 15.56 54.88 12.56
C LYS A 50 15.85 56.38 12.43
N LYS A 51 14.99 57.17 11.77
CA LYS A 51 15.21 58.62 11.60
C LYS A 51 15.02 59.34 12.96
N LYS A 52 16.07 59.99 13.45
CA LYS A 52 16.08 60.75 14.72
C LYS A 52 15.28 62.07 14.56
N ALA A 53 13.98 62.03 14.85
CA ALA A 53 13.12 63.14 15.32
C ALA A 53 11.64 62.84 15.02
N LEU A 54 11.07 61.79 15.63
CA LEU A 54 9.62 61.57 15.59
C LEU A 54 8.99 61.79 16.97
N PRO A 55 7.84 62.49 17.06
CA PRO A 55 7.00 62.53 18.26
C PRO A 55 6.68 61.12 18.77
N LYS A 56 6.56 60.96 20.10
CA LYS A 56 6.29 59.67 20.75
C LYS A 56 5.05 58.97 20.16
N GLU A 57 3.99 59.71 19.86
CA GLU A 57 2.75 59.17 19.27
C GLU A 57 2.93 58.59 17.85
N GLU A 58 3.72 59.25 16.99
CA GLU A 58 3.98 58.75 15.64
C GLU A 58 4.87 57.50 15.67
N ARG A 59 5.81 57.46 16.63
CA ARG A 59 6.67 56.30 16.85
C ARG A 59 5.89 55.09 17.34
N ASP A 60 4.93 55.28 18.24
CA ASP A 60 4.05 54.21 18.73
C ASP A 60 3.15 53.67 17.62
N LYS A 61 2.60 54.55 16.75
CA LYS A 61 1.83 54.15 15.56
C LYS A 61 2.66 53.33 14.56
N LEU A 62 3.86 53.79 14.22
CA LEU A 62 4.77 53.08 13.30
C LEU A 62 5.26 51.74 13.88
N THR A 63 5.44 51.66 15.20
CA THR A 63 5.80 50.40 15.88
C THR A 63 4.66 49.40 15.82
N LYS A 64 3.41 49.85 16.02
CA LYS A 64 2.22 49.03 15.88
C LYS A 64 2.05 48.50 14.44
N GLU A 65 2.19 49.36 13.43
CA GLU A 65 2.15 48.93 12.03
C GLU A 65 3.26 47.93 11.69
N ARG A 66 4.47 48.09 12.25
CA ARG A 66 5.57 47.13 12.07
C ARG A 66 5.23 45.76 12.62
N ASP A 67 4.63 45.72 13.81
CA ASP A 67 4.26 44.46 14.49
C ASP A 67 3.11 43.76 13.76
N GLU A 68 2.11 44.51 13.31
CA GLU A 68 1.05 43.99 12.45
C GLU A 68 1.61 43.40 11.13
N MET A 69 2.60 44.06 10.52
CA MET A 69 3.29 43.54 9.34
C MET A 69 4.15 42.31 9.66
N ALA A 70 4.76 42.23 10.85
CA ALA A 70 5.51 41.06 11.29
C ALA A 70 4.59 39.85 11.48
N ASP A 71 3.43 40.04 12.10
CA ASP A 71 2.39 39.02 12.28
C ASP A 71 1.83 38.56 10.94
N CYS A 72 1.59 39.50 10.01
CA CYS A 72 1.17 39.18 8.64
C CYS A 72 2.19 38.31 7.92
N ILE A 73 3.49 38.62 8.01
CA ILE A 73 4.55 37.78 7.44
C ILE A 73 4.54 36.38 8.08
N GLY A 74 4.38 36.28 9.40
CA GLY A 74 4.30 34.99 10.11
C GLY A 74 3.12 34.13 9.66
N LYS A 75 1.95 34.75 9.41
CA LYS A 75 0.78 34.07 8.84
C LYS A 75 1.05 33.60 7.41
N LEU A 76 1.59 34.47 6.56
CA LEU A 76 1.92 34.16 5.17
C LEU A 76 2.98 33.06 5.06
N ASP A 77 3.99 33.04 5.93
CA ASP A 77 5.01 31.98 5.94
C ASP A 77 4.39 30.63 6.32
N LYS A 78 3.46 30.57 7.28
CA LYS A 78 2.70 29.35 7.60
C LYS A 78 1.81 28.89 6.45
N GLU A 79 1.17 29.80 5.74
CA GLU A 79 0.34 29.47 4.58
C GLU A 79 1.17 28.97 3.40
N ILE A 80 2.36 29.54 3.18
CA ILE A 80 3.28 29.09 2.14
C ILE A 80 3.81 27.71 2.46
N THR A 81 4.27 27.44 3.69
CA THR A 81 4.76 26.10 4.06
C THR A 81 3.65 25.06 3.98
N HIS A 82 2.43 25.40 4.40
CA HIS A 82 1.27 24.55 4.21
C HIS A 82 1.00 24.27 2.73
N ALA A 83 0.97 25.31 1.89
CA ALA A 83 0.74 25.13 0.46
C ALA A 83 1.87 24.32 -0.21
N GLU A 84 3.14 24.54 0.12
CA GLU A 84 4.27 23.78 -0.41
C GLU A 84 4.22 22.30 0.01
N PHE A 85 3.81 22.02 1.25
CA PHE A 85 3.65 20.65 1.74
C PHE A 85 2.48 19.91 1.07
N PHE A 86 1.34 20.60 0.88
CA PHE A 86 0.15 20.07 0.21
C PHE A 86 0.14 20.39 -1.29
N ALA A 87 1.31 20.39 -1.93
CA ALA A 87 1.38 20.43 -3.38
C ALA A 87 0.62 19.24 -3.97
N PRO A 88 -0.16 19.43 -5.05
CA PRO A 88 -0.78 18.31 -5.74
C PRO A 88 0.29 17.33 -6.19
N ILE A 89 0.17 16.08 -5.77
CA ILE A 89 1.05 14.99 -6.20
C ILE A 89 0.21 13.96 -6.95
N VAL A 90 0.84 13.25 -7.88
CA VAL A 90 0.22 12.08 -8.51
C VAL A 90 -0.18 11.09 -7.40
N PRO A 91 -1.39 10.50 -7.45
CA PRO A 91 -1.77 9.45 -6.53
C PRO A 91 -0.74 8.32 -6.57
N ARG A 92 -0.17 8.03 -5.41
CA ARG A 92 0.88 7.03 -5.25
C ARG A 92 0.41 5.91 -4.35
N ALA A 93 0.76 4.69 -4.70
CA ALA A 93 0.52 3.52 -3.89
C ALA A 93 1.83 2.80 -3.58
N HIS A 94 1.89 2.16 -2.42
CA HIS A 94 2.93 1.18 -2.16
C HIS A 94 2.67 -0.05 -3.01
N GLY A 95 3.64 -0.43 -3.83
CA GLY A 95 3.52 -1.59 -4.70
C GLY A 95 4.85 -2.31 -4.85
N VAL A 96 4.78 -3.62 -4.93
CA VAL A 96 5.94 -4.47 -5.17
C VAL A 96 6.17 -4.55 -6.68
N ARG A 97 7.39 -4.28 -7.12
CA ARG A 97 7.82 -4.54 -8.51
C ARG A 97 8.89 -5.62 -8.52
N ASP A 98 9.04 -6.27 -9.67
CA ASP A 98 10.25 -7.00 -9.96
C ASP A 98 11.38 -5.99 -10.22
N VAL A 99 12.58 -6.36 -9.80
CA VAL A 99 13.79 -5.58 -10.09
C VAL A 99 14.26 -5.90 -11.50
N GLU A 100 14.82 -4.91 -12.20
CA GLU A 100 15.35 -5.12 -13.57
C GLU A 100 16.43 -6.18 -13.63
N LYS A 101 17.23 -6.31 -12.56
CA LYS A 101 18.31 -7.30 -12.44
C LYS A 101 18.16 -8.05 -11.12
N PRO A 102 17.41 -9.16 -11.13
CA PRO A 102 17.33 -10.06 -10.00
C PRO A 102 18.71 -10.62 -9.63
N GLY A 103 18.99 -10.77 -8.34
CA GLY A 103 20.28 -11.23 -7.87
C GLY A 103 20.22 -11.87 -6.49
N ASP A 104 21.32 -12.49 -6.10
CA ASP A 104 21.46 -13.14 -4.80
C ASP A 104 21.39 -12.14 -3.65
N MET A 105 20.89 -12.60 -2.50
CA MET A 105 20.77 -11.77 -1.30
C MET A 105 21.77 -12.22 -0.23
N LYS A 106 22.25 -11.25 0.54
CA LYS A 106 23.05 -11.53 1.74
C LYS A 106 22.13 -11.75 2.93
N ILE A 107 22.48 -12.70 3.81
CA ILE A 107 21.76 -12.92 5.06
C ILE A 107 21.85 -11.66 5.92
N THR A 108 20.72 -11.14 6.38
CA THR A 108 20.68 -10.07 7.37
C THR A 108 20.79 -10.68 8.77
N ILE A 109 21.95 -10.48 9.41
CA ILE A 109 22.22 -11.09 10.70
C ILE A 109 21.28 -10.48 11.75
N ARG A 110 20.44 -11.33 12.36
CA ARG A 110 19.39 -10.91 13.30
C ARG A 110 18.42 -9.88 12.70
N GLY A 111 18.19 -9.95 11.39
CA GLY A 111 17.28 -9.04 10.68
C GLY A 111 17.80 -7.62 10.49
N ASN A 112 19.07 -7.33 10.84
CA ASN A 112 19.65 -6.00 10.62
C ASN A 112 20.09 -5.84 9.15
N PRO A 113 19.48 -4.92 8.37
CA PRO A 113 19.81 -4.73 6.96
C PRO A 113 21.22 -4.16 6.72
N ARG A 114 21.86 -3.61 7.77
CA ARG A 114 23.24 -3.11 7.70
C ARG A 114 24.28 -4.17 8.09
N ALA A 115 23.87 -5.25 8.76
CA ALA A 115 24.76 -6.34 9.15
C ALA A 115 24.58 -7.52 8.18
N LEU A 116 25.37 -7.50 7.11
CA LEU A 116 25.27 -8.47 6.01
C LEU A 116 26.24 -9.63 6.22
N GLY A 117 25.72 -10.86 6.18
CA GLY A 117 26.47 -12.11 6.27
C GLY A 117 26.78 -12.71 4.90
N LYS A 118 26.81 -14.05 4.84
CA LYS A 118 27.08 -14.81 3.60
C LYS A 118 26.01 -14.51 2.53
N VAL A 119 26.45 -14.53 1.27
CA VAL A 119 25.55 -14.51 0.10
C VAL A 119 24.82 -15.84 0.04
N VAL A 120 23.51 -15.78 -0.19
CA VAL A 120 22.65 -16.94 -0.39
C VAL A 120 22.15 -16.90 -1.83
N PRO A 121 22.42 -17.96 -2.61
CA PRO A 121 21.93 -18.03 -3.97
C PRO A 121 20.41 -18.05 -3.97
N ARG A 122 19.82 -17.44 -4.99
CA ARG A 122 18.38 -17.54 -5.23
C ARG A 122 17.96 -19.00 -5.35
N GLY A 123 16.84 -19.36 -4.73
CA GLY A 123 16.34 -20.73 -4.72
C GLY A 123 15.06 -20.89 -3.93
N PHE A 124 14.56 -22.11 -3.89
CA PHE A 124 13.34 -22.50 -3.17
C PHE A 124 13.61 -23.01 -1.75
N LEU A 125 12.55 -23.19 -0.97
CA LEU A 125 12.64 -23.64 0.42
C LEU A 125 13.05 -25.12 0.50
N HIS A 126 14.37 -25.35 0.60
CA HIS A 126 14.95 -26.70 0.67
C HIS A 126 14.53 -27.49 1.91
N ALA A 127 14.17 -26.81 2.99
CA ALA A 127 13.75 -27.46 4.23
C ALA A 127 12.36 -28.12 4.14
N ALA A 128 11.52 -27.67 3.19
CA ALA A 128 10.13 -28.15 3.07
C ALA A 128 9.91 -29.05 1.85
N SER A 129 10.85 -29.08 0.90
CA SER A 129 10.71 -29.87 -0.32
C SER A 129 12.04 -30.22 -0.94
N SER A 130 12.10 -31.41 -1.54
CA SER A 130 13.19 -31.85 -2.42
C SER A 130 13.03 -31.33 -3.84
N ALA A 131 11.85 -30.81 -4.21
CA ALA A 131 11.60 -30.25 -5.54
C ALA A 131 12.42 -28.97 -5.74
N ARG A 132 13.02 -28.85 -6.92
CA ARG A 132 13.84 -27.70 -7.32
C ARG A 132 13.30 -27.13 -8.62
N PRO A 133 12.22 -26.32 -8.56
CA PRO A 133 11.85 -25.54 -9.72
C PRO A 133 13.06 -24.70 -10.15
N GLU A 134 13.31 -24.64 -11.44
CA GLU A 134 14.37 -23.78 -11.96
C GLU A 134 13.89 -22.33 -11.90
N ILE A 135 14.80 -21.43 -11.52
CA ILE A 135 14.51 -20.00 -11.48
C ILE A 135 15.26 -19.35 -12.64
N PRO A 136 14.57 -18.72 -13.61
CA PRO A 136 15.22 -17.97 -14.66
C PRO A 136 16.12 -16.87 -14.08
N GLN A 137 17.30 -16.70 -14.65
CA GLN A 137 18.30 -15.74 -14.15
C GLN A 137 17.81 -14.29 -14.27
N ASP A 138 16.99 -14.01 -15.29
CA ASP A 138 16.45 -12.71 -15.66
C ASP A 138 15.11 -12.37 -14.98
N GLN A 139 14.49 -13.32 -14.26
CA GLN A 139 13.21 -13.12 -13.58
C GLN A 139 13.36 -13.21 -12.07
N SER A 140 12.35 -12.80 -11.29
CA SER A 140 12.40 -12.81 -9.82
C SER A 140 12.22 -14.19 -9.18
N GLY A 141 11.67 -15.18 -9.89
CA GLY A 141 11.33 -16.50 -9.32
C GLY A 141 9.94 -16.57 -8.70
N ARG A 142 9.19 -15.45 -8.69
CA ARG A 142 7.85 -15.37 -8.06
C ARG A 142 6.80 -16.15 -8.84
N HIS A 143 6.90 -16.17 -10.16
CA HIS A 143 5.98 -16.92 -11.01
C HIS A 143 6.18 -18.43 -10.78
N GLU A 144 7.43 -18.87 -10.77
CA GLU A 144 7.83 -20.25 -10.51
C GLU A 144 7.46 -20.68 -9.09
N LEU A 145 7.54 -19.77 -8.11
CA LEU A 145 7.03 -20.01 -6.77
C LEU A 145 5.51 -20.19 -6.75
N ALA A 146 4.77 -19.36 -7.48
CA ALA A 146 3.33 -19.48 -7.56
C ALA A 146 2.93 -20.82 -8.22
N ASP A 147 3.59 -21.20 -9.30
CA ASP A 147 3.36 -22.46 -10.00
C ASP A 147 3.75 -23.66 -9.14
N TRP A 148 4.83 -23.58 -8.36
CA TRP A 148 5.22 -24.62 -7.42
C TRP A 148 4.22 -24.75 -6.27
N VAL A 149 3.78 -23.63 -5.67
CA VAL A 149 2.78 -23.64 -4.58
C VAL A 149 1.43 -24.16 -5.08
N ALA A 150 1.00 -23.77 -6.28
CA ALA A 150 -0.26 -24.21 -6.89
C ALA A 150 -0.10 -25.47 -7.77
N GLY A 151 1.06 -26.13 -7.71
CA GLY A 151 1.36 -27.31 -8.50
C GLY A 151 0.48 -28.49 -8.13
N ARG A 152 0.20 -29.38 -9.10
CA ARG A 152 -0.62 -30.59 -8.85
C ARG A 152 -0.03 -31.53 -7.80
N ASP A 153 1.29 -31.50 -7.65
CA ASP A 153 2.00 -32.30 -6.64
C ASP A 153 1.88 -31.72 -5.23
N ASN A 154 1.31 -30.51 -5.09
CA ASN A 154 1.00 -29.88 -3.83
C ASN A 154 -0.53 -29.73 -3.62
N PRO A 155 -1.21 -30.76 -3.08
CA PRO A 155 -2.65 -30.71 -2.87
C PRO A 155 -3.08 -29.73 -1.78
N LEU A 156 -2.17 -29.23 -0.94
CA LEU A 156 -2.48 -28.37 0.20
C LEU A 156 -3.18 -27.09 -0.24
N THR A 157 -2.69 -26.45 -1.30
CA THR A 157 -3.25 -25.20 -1.82
C THR A 157 -4.70 -25.37 -2.27
N ALA A 158 -5.01 -26.48 -2.96
CA ALA A 158 -6.37 -26.80 -3.38
C ALA A 158 -7.27 -27.11 -2.17
N ARG A 159 -6.79 -27.90 -1.19
CA ARG A 159 -7.53 -28.20 0.04
C ARG A 159 -7.90 -26.93 0.82
N VAL A 160 -6.97 -26.00 0.98
CA VAL A 160 -7.21 -24.72 1.68
C VAL A 160 -8.26 -23.90 0.92
N ALA A 161 -8.13 -23.77 -0.40
CA ALA A 161 -9.06 -23.01 -1.22
C ALA A 161 -10.49 -23.59 -1.14
N VAL A 162 -10.63 -24.91 -1.29
CA VAL A 162 -11.92 -25.60 -1.18
C VAL A 162 -12.53 -25.43 0.21
N ASN A 163 -11.74 -25.60 1.28
CA ASN A 163 -12.25 -25.46 2.64
C ASN A 163 -12.76 -24.05 2.93
N ARG A 164 -12.06 -23.02 2.44
CA ARG A 164 -12.50 -21.62 2.56
C ARG A 164 -13.80 -21.35 1.80
N THR A 165 -13.94 -21.90 0.59
CA THR A 165 -15.19 -21.78 -0.17
C THR A 165 -16.33 -22.55 0.50
N TRP A 166 -16.05 -23.74 1.02
CA TRP A 166 -17.00 -24.54 1.78
C TRP A 166 -17.50 -23.78 3.01
N GLN A 167 -16.58 -23.28 3.85
CA GLN A 167 -16.92 -22.51 5.04
C GLN A 167 -17.83 -21.32 4.71
N LYS A 168 -17.54 -20.58 3.63
CA LYS A 168 -18.38 -19.44 3.22
C LYS A 168 -19.80 -19.83 2.84
N LEU A 169 -20.02 -21.06 2.35
CA LEU A 169 -21.33 -21.53 1.91
C LEU A 169 -22.08 -22.26 3.03
N PHE A 170 -21.38 -23.04 3.86
CA PHE A 170 -21.97 -23.92 4.88
C PHE A 170 -21.79 -23.40 6.32
N GLY A 171 -21.15 -22.25 6.52
CA GLY A 171 -20.88 -21.64 7.83
C GLY A 171 -19.64 -22.21 8.53
N GLU A 172 -19.51 -23.54 8.56
CA GLU A 172 -18.32 -24.22 9.10
C GLU A 172 -17.47 -24.86 8.00
N GLY A 173 -16.14 -24.78 8.15
CA GLY A 173 -15.19 -25.47 7.27
C GLY A 173 -15.13 -26.97 7.57
N LEU A 174 -14.77 -27.77 6.56
CA LEU A 174 -14.44 -29.20 6.75
C LEU A 174 -13.25 -29.36 7.70
N VAL A 175 -12.29 -28.44 7.64
CA VAL A 175 -11.30 -28.15 8.68
C VAL A 175 -11.72 -26.85 9.35
N ARG A 176 -12.02 -26.88 10.66
CA ARG A 176 -12.53 -25.71 11.38
C ARG A 176 -11.46 -24.64 11.59
N THR A 177 -10.20 -25.05 11.77
CA THR A 177 -9.05 -24.14 11.84
C THR A 177 -8.62 -23.70 10.44
N VAL A 178 -9.40 -22.82 9.82
CA VAL A 178 -9.26 -22.45 8.41
C VAL A 178 -7.90 -21.82 8.08
N ASP A 179 -7.26 -21.16 9.05
CA ASP A 179 -5.93 -20.55 8.90
C ASP A 179 -4.76 -21.45 9.32
N TYR A 180 -5.04 -22.59 9.96
CA TYR A 180 -4.03 -23.57 10.35
C TYR A 180 -4.34 -24.92 9.71
N PHE A 181 -3.70 -25.17 8.57
CA PHE A 181 -3.70 -26.49 7.94
C PHE A 181 -2.41 -27.24 8.31
N GLY A 182 -2.55 -28.46 8.82
CA GLY A 182 -1.42 -29.32 9.18
C GLY A 182 -1.37 -29.63 10.67
N LEU A 183 -0.16 -29.85 11.21
CA LEU A 183 0.07 -30.25 12.60
C LEU A 183 -0.55 -29.33 13.67
N PRO A 184 -0.50 -27.98 13.56
CA PRO A 184 -1.13 -27.11 14.54
C PRO A 184 -2.65 -26.94 14.34
N GLY A 185 -3.20 -27.52 13.26
CA GLY A 185 -4.62 -27.41 12.91
C GLY A 185 -5.46 -28.59 13.37
N GLU A 186 -6.78 -28.42 13.33
CA GLU A 186 -7.72 -29.52 13.47
C GLU A 186 -7.67 -30.47 12.26
N ARG A 187 -8.02 -31.74 12.52
CA ARG A 187 -8.17 -32.72 11.44
C ARG A 187 -9.45 -32.44 10.65
N PRO A 188 -9.47 -32.70 9.33
CA PRO A 188 -10.69 -32.59 8.55
C PRO A 188 -11.77 -33.52 9.10
N SER A 189 -12.99 -33.01 9.26
CA SER A 189 -14.17 -33.82 9.63
C SER A 189 -14.46 -34.89 8.58
N HIS A 190 -14.30 -34.55 7.29
CA HIS A 190 -14.54 -35.44 6.15
C HIS A 190 -13.34 -35.39 5.19
N PRO A 191 -12.24 -36.10 5.48
CA PRO A 191 -10.99 -35.99 4.71
C PRO A 191 -11.15 -36.45 3.26
N ALA A 192 -11.86 -37.56 3.01
CA ALA A 192 -12.08 -38.06 1.66
C ALA A 192 -12.91 -37.09 0.79
N LEU A 193 -13.87 -36.39 1.38
CA LEU A 193 -14.66 -35.36 0.68
C LEU A 193 -13.79 -34.16 0.32
N LEU A 194 -12.97 -33.69 1.26
CA LEU A 194 -12.04 -32.59 1.03
C LEU A 194 -11.06 -32.92 -0.09
N ASP A 195 -10.54 -34.14 -0.11
CA ASP A 195 -9.61 -34.62 -1.14
C ASP A 195 -10.26 -34.71 -2.52
N PHE A 196 -11.47 -35.27 -2.58
CA PHE A 196 -12.25 -35.34 -3.81
C PHE A 196 -12.53 -33.94 -4.38
N LEU A 197 -12.97 -33.00 -3.54
CA LEU A 197 -13.26 -31.64 -3.97
C LEU A 197 -11.98 -30.88 -4.39
N ALA A 198 -10.86 -31.10 -3.71
CA ALA A 198 -9.57 -30.50 -4.04
C ALA A 198 -9.03 -31.02 -5.38
N ASP A 199 -9.02 -32.35 -5.61
CA ASP A 199 -8.60 -32.94 -6.89
C ASP A 199 -9.50 -32.45 -8.04
N ARG A 200 -10.82 -32.47 -7.84
CA ARG A 200 -11.78 -31.97 -8.82
C ARG A 200 -11.55 -30.49 -9.13
N PHE A 201 -11.30 -29.66 -8.12
CA PHE A 201 -11.05 -28.23 -8.29
C PHE A 201 -9.80 -27.97 -9.16
N MET A 202 -8.74 -28.74 -8.95
CA MET A 202 -7.54 -28.68 -9.80
C MET A 202 -7.80 -29.15 -11.24
N ARG A 203 -8.56 -30.24 -11.42
CA ARG A 203 -8.92 -30.79 -12.76
C ARG A 203 -9.79 -29.84 -13.56
N GLU A 204 -10.69 -29.12 -12.90
CA GLU A 204 -11.58 -28.14 -13.53
C GLU A 204 -10.91 -26.77 -13.78
N GLY A 205 -9.58 -26.67 -13.59
CA GLY A 205 -8.79 -25.49 -13.90
C GLY A 205 -8.93 -24.38 -12.85
N TRP A 206 -9.04 -24.74 -11.57
CA TRP A 206 -9.11 -23.77 -10.45
C TRP A 206 -10.29 -22.79 -10.55
N SER A 207 -11.36 -23.18 -11.26
CA SER A 207 -12.52 -22.32 -11.49
C SER A 207 -13.40 -22.21 -10.24
N GLN A 208 -13.31 -21.07 -9.55
CA GLN A 208 -14.13 -20.78 -8.37
C GLN A 208 -15.64 -20.88 -8.64
N LYS A 209 -16.08 -20.40 -9.82
CA LYS A 209 -17.50 -20.46 -10.22
C LYS A 209 -17.99 -21.90 -10.35
N ARG A 210 -17.18 -22.80 -10.92
CA ARG A 210 -17.55 -24.22 -11.07
C ARG A 210 -17.60 -24.93 -9.73
N LEU A 211 -16.61 -24.68 -8.86
CA LEU A 211 -16.61 -25.20 -7.48
C LEU A 211 -17.87 -24.76 -6.73
N ILE A 212 -18.14 -23.45 -6.68
CA ILE A 212 -19.34 -22.91 -6.01
C ILE A 212 -20.61 -23.52 -6.59
N ARG A 213 -20.76 -23.56 -7.92
CA ARG A 213 -21.91 -24.18 -8.58
C ARG A 213 -22.08 -25.64 -8.16
N SER A 214 -21.00 -26.41 -8.10
CA SER A 214 -21.06 -27.83 -7.71
C SER A 214 -21.51 -28.01 -6.26
N LEU A 215 -21.10 -27.10 -5.37
CA LEU A 215 -21.47 -27.13 -3.96
C LEU A 215 -22.95 -26.72 -3.77
N VAL A 216 -23.42 -25.64 -4.39
CA VAL A 216 -24.81 -25.18 -4.19
C VAL A 216 -25.85 -26.10 -4.86
N LEU A 217 -25.46 -26.83 -5.91
CA LEU A 217 -26.32 -27.84 -6.55
C LEU A 217 -26.26 -29.20 -5.85
N SER A 218 -25.37 -29.37 -4.87
CA SER A 218 -25.25 -30.63 -4.14
C SER A 218 -26.55 -30.93 -3.39
N ARG A 219 -26.74 -32.20 -3.04
CA ARG A 219 -27.81 -32.57 -2.11
C ARG A 219 -27.58 -31.92 -0.75
N THR A 220 -26.33 -31.90 -0.27
CA THR A 220 -25.97 -31.40 1.06
C THR A 220 -26.34 -29.93 1.27
N TYR A 221 -26.14 -29.07 0.26
CA TYR A 221 -26.51 -27.65 0.34
C TYR A 221 -28.02 -27.43 0.29
N ARG A 222 -28.76 -28.34 -0.36
CA ARG A 222 -30.22 -28.29 -0.48
C ARG A 222 -30.94 -28.99 0.67
N LEU A 223 -30.22 -29.57 1.64
CA LEU A 223 -30.86 -30.11 2.83
C LEU A 223 -31.47 -28.96 3.64
N SER A 224 -32.68 -29.18 4.14
CA SER A 224 -33.36 -28.24 5.02
C SER A 224 -32.54 -28.06 6.29
N SER A 225 -32.06 -26.84 6.55
CA SER A 225 -31.55 -26.45 7.86
C SER A 225 -32.66 -25.68 8.59
N ALA A 226 -33.49 -26.39 9.35
CA ALA A 226 -34.33 -25.72 10.34
C ALA A 226 -33.41 -25.35 11.52
N HIS A 227 -33.33 -24.06 11.81
CA HIS A 227 -32.79 -23.59 13.08
C HIS A 227 -33.99 -23.50 14.02
N ASP A 228 -34.08 -24.39 15.01
CA ASP A 228 -34.96 -24.15 16.15
C ASP A 228 -34.34 -22.97 16.91
N GLU A 229 -35.06 -21.83 16.94
CA GLU A 229 -34.74 -20.72 17.84
C GLU A 229 -35.08 -21.05 19.29
#